data_AF-A0A0F8WD83-F1
#
_entry.id   AF-A0A0F8WD83-F1
#
_cell.length_a   1.000
_cell.length_b   1.000
_cell.length_c   1.000
_cell.angle_alpha   90.00
_cell.angle_beta   90.00
_cell.angle_gamma   90.00
#
_symmetry.space_group_name_H-M   'P 1'
#
loop_
_entity.id
_entity.type
_entity.pdbx_description
1 polymer ?
#
loop_
_entity_poly.entity_id
_entity_poly.type
_entity_poly.pdbx_seq_one_letter_code
_entity_poly.pdbx_strand_id
1 'polypeptide(L)'
;MNGNQQSTDLAFEAWVSHVFDQSIEDSAHYSMDEYTPEPSPVTAVQYLTRVFESADTTLDRFADEPLNQALWEMLNDVSSNSMSALLADDVPWPVRQECIRSIGDLFERLFAERCSQHLSYKDEPEANPLNLVCYMWWDIFPTWGDPDNASCLERDTEILQVMQRILSLDCMACQESALHGLGHWQMHYPEQTQRMIDDYLQRHGRLRAELKDYAMAARRGYVQ
;
A
#
# COMPACT_ATOMS: atom_id res chain seq x y z
N MET A 1 6.56 -31.74 -14.84
CA MET A 1 6.75 -30.30 -14.55
C MET A 1 5.73 -29.74 -13.54
N ASN A 2 4.76 -30.51 -13.04
CA ASN A 2 3.71 -29.99 -12.13
C ASN A 2 4.05 -29.96 -10.62
N GLY A 3 5.08 -30.69 -10.18
CA GLY A 3 5.37 -30.82 -8.74
C GLY A 3 5.98 -29.58 -8.08
N ASN A 4 6.78 -28.80 -8.82
CA ASN A 4 7.46 -27.62 -8.26
C ASN A 4 6.49 -26.43 -8.11
N GLN A 5 5.62 -26.21 -9.11
CA GLN A 5 4.63 -25.13 -9.08
C GLN A 5 3.61 -25.34 -7.96
N GLN A 6 3.10 -26.57 -7.80
CA GLN A 6 2.17 -26.91 -6.71
C GLN A 6 2.79 -26.67 -5.33
N SER A 7 4.08 -26.97 -5.15
CA SER A 7 4.78 -26.72 -3.88
C SER A 7 4.93 -25.22 -3.60
N THR A 8 5.22 -24.41 -4.62
CA THR A 8 5.33 -22.96 -4.48
C THR A 8 3.97 -22.31 -4.20
N ASP A 9 2.89 -22.79 -4.83
CA ASP A 9 1.54 -22.30 -4.59
C ASP A 9 1.06 -22.63 -3.17
N LEU A 10 1.35 -23.83 -2.67
CA LEU A 10 1.06 -24.19 -1.27
C LEU A 10 1.82 -23.32 -0.27
N ALA A 11 3.09 -23.01 -0.54
CA ALA A 11 3.89 -22.11 0.31
C ALA A 11 3.34 -20.67 0.30
N PHE A 12 2.87 -20.19 -0.85
CA PHE A 12 2.22 -18.88 -0.96
C PHE A 12 0.92 -18.82 -0.16
N GLU A 13 0.01 -19.79 -0.32
CA GLU A 13 -1.27 -19.81 0.40
C GLU A 13 -1.08 -19.92 1.92
N ALA A 14 -0.09 -20.69 2.36
CA ALA A 14 0.28 -20.78 3.77
C ALA A 14 0.78 -19.43 4.30
N TRP A 15 1.64 -18.74 3.53
CA TRP A 15 2.12 -17.41 3.88
C TRP A 15 0.99 -16.37 3.93
N VAL A 16 0.07 -16.36 2.95
CA VAL A 16 -1.10 -15.46 2.96
C VAL A 16 -1.95 -15.70 4.21
N SER A 17 -2.20 -16.97 4.56
CA SER A 17 -2.97 -17.31 5.77
C SER A 17 -2.23 -16.85 7.03
N HIS A 18 -0.92 -17.05 7.11
CA HIS A 18 -0.12 -16.59 8.25
C HIS A 18 -0.15 -15.06 8.43
N VAL A 19 -0.13 -14.29 7.34
CA VAL A 19 -0.11 -12.81 7.39
C VAL A 19 -1.50 -12.22 7.64
N PHE A 20 -2.55 -12.77 7.02
CA PHE A 20 -3.88 -12.16 6.99
C PHE A 20 -4.95 -12.86 7.82
N ASP A 21 -4.73 -14.10 8.28
CA ASP A 21 -5.68 -14.88 9.09
C ASP A 21 -5.38 -14.80 10.60
N GLN A 22 -4.62 -13.79 11.03
CA GLN A 22 -4.34 -13.57 12.45
C GLN A 22 -5.60 -13.01 13.12
N SER A 23 -6.53 -13.90 13.47
CA SER A 23 -7.68 -13.53 14.27
C SER A 23 -7.21 -13.05 15.65
N ILE A 24 -7.77 -11.93 16.12
CA ILE A 24 -7.45 -11.32 17.43
C ILE A 24 -7.73 -12.29 18.59
N GLU A 25 -8.57 -13.32 18.38
CA GLU A 25 -8.95 -14.30 19.38
C GLU A 25 -8.07 -15.58 19.37
N ASP A 26 -7.41 -15.92 18.26
CA ASP A 26 -6.60 -17.16 18.13
C ASP A 26 -5.09 -16.97 18.29
N SER A 27 -4.61 -15.78 18.66
CA SER A 27 -3.18 -15.60 18.98
C SER A 27 -2.71 -16.49 20.14
N ALA A 28 -3.63 -17.08 20.92
CA ALA A 28 -3.38 -18.06 21.96
C ALA A 28 -3.41 -19.53 21.47
N HIS A 29 -3.78 -19.77 20.21
CA HIS A 29 -4.06 -21.09 19.65
C HIS A 29 -3.23 -21.49 18.43
N TYR A 30 -2.30 -20.65 17.94
CA TYR A 30 -1.23 -21.15 17.08
C TYR A 30 -0.43 -22.19 17.87
N SER A 31 -0.76 -23.46 17.64
CA SER A 31 0.03 -24.57 18.12
C SER A 31 1.46 -24.33 17.68
N MET A 32 2.38 -24.39 18.62
CA MET A 32 3.82 -24.20 18.48
C MET A 32 4.50 -25.22 17.52
N ASP A 33 3.72 -25.95 16.72
CA ASP A 33 4.10 -27.05 15.84
C ASP A 33 4.02 -26.71 14.33
N GLU A 34 3.38 -25.62 13.91
CA GLU A 34 3.32 -25.23 12.49
C GLU A 34 4.30 -24.09 12.18
N TYR A 35 5.60 -24.42 12.20
CA TYR A 35 6.65 -23.52 11.73
C TYR A 35 6.45 -23.23 10.23
N THR A 36 5.90 -22.07 9.90
CA THR A 36 5.94 -21.53 8.55
C THR A 36 7.31 -20.89 8.38
N PRO A 37 8.22 -21.46 7.55
CA PRO A 37 9.55 -20.88 7.36
C PRO A 37 9.40 -19.46 6.81
N GLU A 38 10.10 -18.51 7.39
CA GLU A 38 10.15 -17.15 6.85
C GLU A 38 10.71 -17.20 5.41
N PRO A 39 10.00 -16.62 4.43
CA PRO A 39 10.48 -16.56 3.06
C PRO A 39 11.79 -15.75 2.99
N SER A 40 12.64 -16.06 2.01
CA SER A 40 13.77 -15.17 1.70
C SER A 40 13.26 -13.77 1.33
N PRO A 41 14.04 -12.68 1.52
CA PRO A 41 13.60 -11.33 1.16
C PRO A 41 13.06 -11.20 -0.26
N VAL A 42 13.71 -11.87 -1.23
CA VAL A 42 13.27 -11.91 -2.63
C VAL A 42 11.90 -12.60 -2.75
N THR A 43 11.71 -13.73 -2.08
CA THR A 43 10.44 -14.47 -2.08
C THR A 43 9.32 -13.69 -1.38
N ALA A 44 9.64 -13.01 -0.28
CA ALA A 44 8.70 -12.16 0.45
C ALA A 44 8.16 -11.04 -0.46
N VAL A 45 9.06 -10.33 -1.16
CA VAL A 45 8.66 -9.30 -2.14
C VAL A 45 7.84 -9.88 -3.28
N GLN A 46 8.19 -11.08 -3.80
CA GLN A 46 7.38 -11.75 -4.84
C GLN A 46 5.99 -12.15 -4.35
N TYR A 47 5.85 -12.56 -3.08
CA TYR A 47 4.56 -12.86 -2.48
C TYR A 47 3.72 -11.60 -2.28
N LEU A 48 4.33 -10.49 -1.84
CA LEU A 48 3.65 -9.18 -1.82
C LEU A 48 3.15 -8.78 -3.20
N THR A 49 4.00 -8.83 -4.23
CA THR A 49 3.60 -8.55 -5.62
C THR A 49 2.38 -9.38 -6.00
N ARG A 50 2.42 -10.69 -5.76
CA ARG A 50 1.30 -11.60 -6.09
C ARG A 50 0.03 -11.25 -5.33
N VAL A 51 0.10 -10.91 -4.04
CA VAL A 51 -1.07 -10.46 -3.27
C VAL A 51 -1.64 -9.18 -3.86
N PHE A 52 -0.80 -8.19 -4.17
CA PHE A 52 -1.26 -6.90 -4.66
C PHE A 52 -1.88 -6.99 -6.05
N GLU A 53 -1.29 -7.78 -6.95
CA GLU A 53 -1.81 -8.00 -8.31
C GLU A 53 -3.13 -8.80 -8.35
N SER A 54 -3.42 -9.56 -7.29
CA SER A 54 -4.59 -10.45 -7.21
C SER A 54 -5.45 -10.20 -5.99
N ALA A 55 -5.40 -8.97 -5.44
CA ALA A 55 -6.03 -8.63 -4.16
C ALA A 55 -7.55 -8.89 -4.14
N ASP A 56 -8.21 -8.72 -5.29
CA ASP A 56 -9.64 -8.99 -5.52
C ASP A 56 -10.02 -10.47 -5.36
N THR A 57 -9.06 -11.39 -5.43
CA THR A 57 -9.29 -12.83 -5.27
C THR A 57 -8.63 -13.39 -4.02
N THR A 58 -7.38 -12.98 -3.75
CA THR A 58 -6.59 -13.47 -2.63
C THR A 58 -7.11 -12.95 -1.30
N LEU A 59 -7.61 -11.69 -1.26
CA LEU A 59 -8.04 -11.04 -0.01
C LEU A 59 -9.57 -10.98 0.17
N ASP A 60 -10.35 -11.44 -0.80
CA ASP A 60 -11.83 -11.44 -0.75
C ASP A 60 -12.38 -12.23 0.44
N ARG A 61 -11.67 -13.28 0.87
CA ARG A 61 -12.07 -14.13 2.00
C ARG A 61 -11.96 -13.47 3.37
N PHE A 62 -11.25 -12.33 3.48
CA PHE A 62 -11.03 -11.64 4.76
C PHE A 62 -12.01 -10.48 4.94
N ALA A 63 -12.60 -10.37 6.13
CA ALA A 63 -13.44 -9.23 6.49
C ALA A 63 -12.62 -7.92 6.59
N ASP A 64 -13.26 -6.77 6.40
CA ASP A 64 -12.59 -5.46 6.32
C ASP A 64 -11.79 -5.10 7.57
N GLU A 65 -12.32 -5.36 8.77
CA GLU A 65 -11.69 -4.97 10.04
C GLU A 65 -10.40 -5.77 10.33
N PRO A 66 -10.39 -7.13 10.30
CA PRO A 66 -9.14 -7.88 10.42
C PRO A 66 -8.16 -7.59 9.28
N LEU A 67 -8.66 -7.38 8.06
CA LEU A 67 -7.81 -7.08 6.91
C LEU A 67 -7.10 -5.71 7.06
N ASN A 68 -7.81 -4.70 7.57
CA ASN A 68 -7.23 -3.40 7.91
C ASN A 68 -6.04 -3.56 8.87
N GLN A 69 -6.20 -4.34 9.93
CA GLN A 69 -5.13 -4.61 10.89
C GLN A 69 -3.96 -5.39 10.27
N ALA A 70 -4.23 -6.45 9.52
CA ALA A 70 -3.19 -7.26 8.89
C ALA A 70 -2.35 -6.44 7.88
N LEU A 71 -2.99 -5.58 7.08
CA LEU A 71 -2.29 -4.67 6.18
C LEU A 71 -1.43 -3.66 6.96
N TRP A 72 -1.93 -3.15 8.08
CA TRP A 72 -1.20 -2.23 8.96
C TRP A 72 0.05 -2.89 9.57
N GLU A 73 -0.06 -4.12 10.04
CA GLU A 73 1.05 -4.89 10.61
C GLU A 73 2.07 -5.30 9.55
N MET A 74 1.60 -5.67 8.35
CA MET A 74 2.45 -5.93 7.18
C MET A 74 3.26 -4.69 6.79
N LEU A 75 2.64 -3.51 6.79
CA LEU A 75 3.32 -2.24 6.47
C LEU A 75 4.37 -1.85 7.52
N ASN A 76 4.08 -2.06 8.81
CA ASN A 76 5.02 -1.81 9.90
C ASN A 76 6.12 -2.88 10.03
N ASP A 77 6.17 -3.84 9.11
CA ASP A 77 7.16 -4.90 9.07
C ASP A 77 7.13 -5.86 10.28
N VAL A 78 6.05 -5.81 11.08
CA VAL A 78 5.93 -6.57 12.33
C VAL A 78 5.74 -8.06 12.07
N SER A 79 5.01 -8.40 11.00
CA SER A 79 4.58 -9.77 10.71
C SER A 79 5.35 -10.46 9.57
N SER A 80 6.16 -9.73 8.78
CA SER A 80 6.67 -10.31 7.52
C SER A 80 8.01 -9.82 6.99
N ASN A 81 8.69 -8.83 7.60
CA ASN A 81 9.95 -8.24 7.10
C ASN A 81 9.92 -7.85 5.59
N SER A 82 8.73 -7.68 5.02
CA SER A 82 8.52 -7.61 3.57
C SER A 82 8.58 -6.17 3.04
N MET A 83 8.27 -5.17 3.86
CA MET A 83 8.36 -3.77 3.45
C MET A 83 9.78 -3.22 3.55
N SER A 84 10.56 -3.66 4.54
CA SER A 84 12.01 -3.33 4.57
C SER A 84 12.76 -3.94 3.39
N ALA A 85 12.35 -5.13 2.92
CA ALA A 85 12.91 -5.78 1.74
C ALA A 85 12.70 -4.97 0.44
N LEU A 86 11.70 -4.09 0.36
CA LEU A 86 11.53 -3.16 -0.76
C LEU A 86 12.59 -2.06 -0.81
N LEU A 87 13.25 -1.78 0.32
CA LEU A 87 14.31 -0.79 0.42
C LEU A 87 15.71 -1.42 0.43
N ALA A 88 15.80 -2.72 0.61
CA ALA A 88 17.06 -3.42 0.78
C ALA A 88 17.80 -3.64 -0.57
N ASP A 89 19.10 -3.34 -0.59
CA ASP A 89 19.95 -3.48 -1.78
C ASP A 89 20.26 -4.93 -2.14
N ASP A 90 20.03 -5.88 -1.22
CA ASP A 90 20.20 -7.31 -1.43
C ASP A 90 19.03 -7.97 -2.19
N VAL A 91 17.90 -7.26 -2.35
CA VAL A 91 16.82 -7.65 -3.26
C VAL A 91 17.03 -7.01 -4.64
N PRO A 92 17.08 -7.80 -5.73
CA PRO A 92 17.29 -7.27 -7.07
C PRO A 92 16.26 -6.18 -7.44
N TRP A 93 16.75 -5.08 -8.00
CA TRP A 93 15.91 -3.93 -8.36
C TRP A 93 14.66 -4.29 -9.18
N PRO A 94 14.73 -5.14 -10.23
CA PRO A 94 13.53 -5.49 -11.00
C PRO A 94 12.41 -6.11 -10.16
N VAL A 95 12.76 -6.89 -9.12
CA VAL A 95 11.79 -7.52 -8.21
C VAL A 95 11.14 -6.47 -7.31
N ARG A 96 11.93 -5.52 -6.79
CA ARG A 96 11.43 -4.41 -5.98
C ARG A 96 10.54 -3.46 -6.80
N GLN A 97 10.97 -3.15 -8.03
CA GLN A 97 10.24 -2.29 -8.94
C GLN A 97 8.87 -2.86 -9.29
N GLU A 98 8.79 -4.16 -9.57
CA GLU A 98 7.53 -4.86 -9.83
C GLU A 98 6.59 -4.77 -8.63
N CYS A 99 7.09 -5.03 -7.42
CA CYS A 99 6.28 -4.91 -6.21
C CYS A 99 5.81 -3.47 -5.96
N ILE A 100 6.68 -2.46 -6.12
CA ILE A 100 6.29 -1.05 -5.98
C ILE A 100 5.14 -0.72 -6.92
N ARG A 101 5.23 -1.12 -8.20
CA ARG A 101 4.18 -0.88 -9.19
C ARG A 101 2.87 -1.58 -8.81
N SER A 102 2.96 -2.80 -8.29
CA SER A 102 1.79 -3.59 -7.89
C SER A 102 1.01 -2.98 -6.72
N ILE A 103 1.60 -2.07 -5.92
CA ILE A 103 0.84 -1.28 -4.93
C ILE A 103 -0.32 -0.55 -5.63
N GLY A 104 -0.12 -0.06 -6.85
CA GLY A 104 -1.21 0.54 -7.63
C GLY A 104 -2.34 -0.45 -7.93
N ASP A 105 -2.02 -1.73 -8.15
CA ASP A 105 -3.01 -2.80 -8.34
C ASP A 105 -3.75 -3.12 -7.05
N LEU A 106 -3.09 -3.12 -5.88
CA LEU A 106 -3.76 -3.25 -4.59
C LEU A 106 -4.79 -2.14 -4.39
N PHE A 107 -4.42 -0.88 -4.66
CA PHE A 107 -5.33 0.24 -4.53
C PHE A 107 -6.52 0.13 -5.48
N GLU A 108 -6.29 -0.25 -6.74
CA GLU A 108 -7.35 -0.42 -7.73
C GLU A 108 -8.28 -1.60 -7.41
N ARG A 109 -7.74 -2.73 -6.96
CA ARG A 109 -8.48 -3.99 -6.82
C ARG A 109 -9.09 -4.20 -5.44
N LEU A 110 -8.52 -3.60 -4.40
CA LEU A 110 -9.00 -3.73 -3.03
C LEU A 110 -9.63 -2.43 -2.53
N PHE A 111 -8.84 -1.35 -2.45
CA PHE A 111 -9.29 -0.12 -1.80
C PHE A 111 -10.35 0.61 -2.63
N ALA A 112 -10.21 0.69 -3.95
CA ALA A 112 -11.21 1.35 -4.78
C ALA A 112 -12.58 0.64 -4.72
N GLU A 113 -12.57 -0.68 -4.56
CA GLU A 113 -13.78 -1.52 -4.51
C GLU A 113 -14.41 -1.57 -3.11
N ARG A 114 -13.60 -1.61 -2.04
CA ARG A 114 -14.10 -1.85 -0.67
C ARG A 114 -14.13 -0.60 0.21
N CYS A 115 -13.29 0.40 -0.03
CA CYS A 115 -13.35 1.63 0.75
C CYS A 115 -14.66 2.37 0.46
N SER A 116 -15.21 2.94 1.52
CA SER A 116 -16.34 3.84 1.43
C SER A 116 -15.90 5.23 0.95
N GLN A 117 -16.83 6.02 0.39
CA GLN A 117 -16.57 7.37 -0.11
C GLN A 117 -16.50 8.41 1.02
N HIS A 118 -15.70 8.11 2.05
CA HIS A 118 -15.46 8.94 3.24
C HIS A 118 -14.00 9.38 3.30
N LEU A 119 -13.77 10.52 3.97
CA LEU A 119 -12.46 11.11 4.20
C LEU A 119 -11.98 10.75 5.62
N SER A 120 -10.92 9.95 5.70
CA SER A 120 -10.37 9.48 6.98
C SER A 120 -9.83 10.62 7.83
N TYR A 121 -9.25 11.67 7.24
CA TYR A 121 -8.69 12.81 7.99
C TYR A 121 -9.73 13.59 8.83
N LYS A 122 -11.02 13.35 8.59
CA LYS A 122 -12.15 14.00 9.28
C LYS A 122 -12.83 13.10 10.31
N ASP A 123 -12.38 11.86 10.49
CA ASP A 123 -13.04 10.85 11.32
C ASP A 123 -14.54 10.72 11.00
N GLU A 124 -14.89 10.65 9.70
CA GLU A 124 -16.29 10.55 9.29
C GLU A 124 -16.92 9.25 9.83
N PRO A 125 -18.10 9.33 10.48
CA PRO A 125 -18.74 8.14 11.02
C PRO A 125 -19.15 7.19 9.90
N GLU A 126 -19.20 5.89 10.20
CA GLU A 126 -19.60 4.83 9.25
C GLU A 126 -18.63 4.60 8.07
N ALA A 127 -17.42 5.16 8.12
CA ALA A 127 -16.37 4.81 7.18
C ALA A 127 -16.07 3.29 7.25
N ASN A 128 -15.85 2.68 6.08
CA ASN A 128 -15.38 1.29 6.02
C ASN A 128 -14.03 1.18 6.75
N PRO A 129 -13.78 0.12 7.55
CA PRO A 129 -12.52 -0.04 8.28
C PRO A 129 -11.26 0.10 7.42
N LEU A 130 -11.30 -0.34 6.15
CA LEU A 130 -10.18 -0.22 5.22
C LEU A 130 -9.81 1.21 4.84
N ASN A 131 -10.72 2.19 5.03
CA ASN A 131 -10.42 3.60 4.79
C ASN A 131 -9.21 4.08 5.62
N LEU A 132 -8.98 3.51 6.81
CA LEU A 132 -7.90 3.93 7.70
C LEU A 132 -6.52 3.53 7.17
N VAL A 133 -6.27 2.24 6.93
CA VAL A 133 -4.97 1.80 6.37
C VAL A 133 -4.76 2.32 4.95
N CYS A 134 -5.84 2.52 4.18
CA CYS A 134 -5.75 3.17 2.87
C CYS A 134 -5.19 4.60 3.03
N TYR A 135 -5.76 5.40 3.93
CA TYR A 135 -5.32 6.77 4.22
C TYR A 135 -3.87 6.82 4.71
N MET A 136 -3.54 5.99 5.70
CA MET A 136 -2.24 5.99 6.39
C MET A 136 -1.14 5.23 5.65
N TRP A 137 -1.43 4.67 4.46
CA TRP A 137 -0.51 3.81 3.72
C TRP A 137 0.88 4.44 3.60
N TRP A 138 0.94 5.72 3.24
CA TRP A 138 2.18 6.45 2.98
C TRP A 138 2.86 7.02 4.22
N ASP A 139 2.18 7.11 5.37
CA ASP A 139 2.80 7.37 6.67
C ASP A 139 3.57 6.16 7.18
N ILE A 140 3.02 4.97 6.94
CA ILE A 140 3.61 3.71 7.40
C ILE A 140 4.66 3.23 6.40
N PHE A 141 4.49 3.57 5.11
CA PHE A 141 5.45 3.21 4.07
C PHE A 141 6.86 3.70 4.43
N PRO A 142 7.90 2.86 4.25
CA PRO A 142 9.19 3.08 4.93
C PRO A 142 10.07 4.19 4.33
N THR A 143 9.54 5.04 3.44
CA THR A 143 10.31 6.13 2.81
C THR A 143 9.43 7.27 2.31
N TRP A 144 9.99 8.50 2.35
CA TRP A 144 9.40 9.74 1.84
C TRP A 144 10.23 10.42 0.75
N GLY A 145 11.16 9.68 0.14
CA GLY A 145 12.05 10.15 -0.91
C GLY A 145 13.40 10.68 -0.41
N ASP A 146 14.44 10.52 -1.23
CA ASP A 146 15.79 11.00 -0.98
C ASP A 146 16.46 11.45 -2.31
N PRO A 147 16.16 12.67 -2.78
CA PRO A 147 16.63 13.16 -4.09
C PRO A 147 18.14 13.38 -4.16
N ASP A 148 18.81 13.50 -3.01
CA ASP A 148 20.26 13.67 -2.94
C ASP A 148 21.01 12.33 -3.09
N ASN A 149 20.30 11.22 -2.91
CA ASN A 149 20.84 9.89 -3.11
C ASN A 149 20.50 9.33 -4.50
N ALA A 150 21.51 9.32 -5.38
CA ALA A 150 21.37 8.84 -6.75
C ALA A 150 20.86 7.39 -6.85
N SER A 151 21.13 6.52 -5.86
CA SER A 151 20.62 5.14 -5.86
C SER A 151 19.13 5.05 -5.53
N CYS A 152 18.56 6.11 -4.93
CA CYS A 152 17.14 6.19 -4.59
C CYS A 152 16.28 6.75 -5.73
N LEU A 153 16.85 7.52 -6.66
CA LEU A 153 16.10 8.24 -7.69
C LEU A 153 15.17 7.36 -8.54
N GLU A 154 15.62 6.16 -8.91
CA GLU A 154 14.81 5.24 -9.71
C GLU A 154 13.60 4.72 -8.91
N ARG A 155 13.84 4.31 -7.66
CA ARG A 155 12.78 3.93 -6.70
C ARG A 155 11.78 5.06 -6.47
N ASP A 156 12.30 6.25 -6.21
CA ASP A 156 11.51 7.41 -5.87
C ASP A 156 10.62 7.85 -7.05
N THR A 157 11.14 7.72 -8.27
CA THR A 157 10.36 7.92 -9.50
C THR A 157 9.21 6.93 -9.61
N GLU A 158 9.43 5.65 -9.32
CA GLU A 158 8.38 4.62 -9.38
C GLU A 158 7.29 4.86 -8.32
N ILE A 159 7.66 5.20 -7.08
CA ILE A 159 6.70 5.47 -6.00
C ILE A 159 5.84 6.71 -6.34
N LEU A 160 6.44 7.78 -6.85
CA LEU A 160 5.71 8.96 -7.33
C LEU A 160 4.72 8.61 -8.46
N GLN A 161 5.12 7.74 -9.40
CA GLN A 161 4.24 7.28 -10.48
C GLN A 161 3.07 6.44 -9.96
N VAL A 162 3.30 5.59 -8.94
CA VAL A 162 2.25 4.82 -8.28
C VAL A 162 1.25 5.75 -7.59
N MET A 163 1.70 6.73 -6.82
CA MET A 163 0.80 7.73 -6.22
C MET A 163 0.02 8.50 -7.28
N GLN A 164 0.64 8.85 -8.42
CA GLN A 164 -0.06 9.48 -9.53
C GLN A 164 -1.14 8.57 -10.15
N ARG A 165 -0.86 7.27 -10.31
CA ARG A 165 -1.84 6.27 -10.77
C ARG A 165 -3.02 6.20 -9.80
N ILE A 166 -2.74 6.09 -8.49
CA ILE A 166 -3.78 6.01 -7.45
C ILE A 166 -4.63 7.27 -7.42
N LEU A 167 -4.02 8.45 -7.57
CA LEU A 167 -4.73 9.74 -7.61
C LEU A 167 -5.73 9.84 -8.77
N SER A 168 -5.57 9.02 -9.83
CA SER A 168 -6.49 8.97 -10.96
C SER A 168 -7.68 8.02 -10.80
N LEU A 169 -7.69 7.20 -9.73
CA LEU A 169 -8.80 6.29 -9.45
C LEU A 169 -10.06 7.07 -9.07
N ASP A 170 -11.23 6.62 -9.50
CA ASP A 170 -12.53 7.22 -9.13
C ASP A 170 -12.99 6.74 -7.75
N CYS A 171 -12.12 6.89 -6.74
CA CYS A 171 -12.40 6.55 -5.35
C CYS A 171 -11.84 7.62 -4.42
N MET A 172 -12.71 8.23 -3.62
CA MET A 172 -12.35 9.34 -2.73
C MET A 172 -11.26 8.97 -1.72
N ALA A 173 -11.34 7.78 -1.10
CA ALA A 173 -10.35 7.31 -0.13
C ALA A 173 -8.97 7.09 -0.78
N CYS A 174 -8.95 6.53 -2.00
CA CYS A 174 -7.71 6.34 -2.76
C CYS A 174 -7.08 7.68 -3.16
N GLN A 175 -7.90 8.64 -3.63
CA GLN A 175 -7.45 9.98 -3.96
C GLN A 175 -6.89 10.71 -2.72
N GLU A 176 -7.58 10.62 -1.58
CA GLU A 176 -7.12 11.17 -0.30
C GLU A 176 -5.76 10.58 0.09
N SER A 177 -5.61 9.25 0.05
CA SER A 177 -4.35 8.56 0.32
C SER A 177 -3.21 9.03 -0.59
N ALA A 178 -3.43 9.09 -1.90
CA ALA A 178 -2.41 9.56 -2.83
C ALA A 178 -2.02 11.03 -2.60
N LEU A 179 -2.98 11.90 -2.27
CA LEU A 179 -2.69 13.28 -1.88
C LEU A 179 -1.88 13.34 -0.59
N HIS A 180 -2.20 12.50 0.39
CA HIS A 180 -1.46 12.39 1.64
C HIS A 180 0.01 12.03 1.39
N GLY A 181 0.27 10.97 0.62
CA GLY A 181 1.61 10.56 0.23
C GLY A 181 2.36 11.64 -0.55
N LEU A 182 1.74 12.27 -1.56
CA LEU A 182 2.34 13.38 -2.31
C LEU A 182 2.66 14.60 -1.42
N GLY A 183 1.87 14.81 -0.37
CA GLY A 183 2.12 15.84 0.64
C GLY A 183 3.39 15.57 1.43
N HIS A 184 3.57 14.35 1.95
CA HIS A 184 4.83 13.95 2.60
C HIS A 184 6.05 14.13 1.69
N TRP A 185 5.91 13.76 0.42
CA TRP A 185 6.99 13.84 -0.57
C TRP A 185 7.28 15.28 -1.04
N GLN A 186 6.44 16.26 -0.68
CA GLN A 186 6.55 17.64 -1.20
C GLN A 186 7.86 18.31 -0.81
N MET A 187 8.41 18.01 0.38
CA MET A 187 9.67 18.60 0.84
C MET A 187 10.88 18.11 0.03
N HIS A 188 10.80 16.91 -0.54
CA HIS A 188 11.87 16.27 -1.30
C HIS A 188 11.70 16.44 -2.82
N TYR A 189 10.46 16.40 -3.31
CA TYR A 189 10.11 16.49 -4.73
C TYR A 189 9.05 17.58 -5.01
N PRO A 190 9.33 18.85 -4.68
CA PRO A 190 8.33 19.93 -4.71
C PRO A 190 7.76 20.18 -6.11
N GLU A 191 8.58 20.12 -7.17
CA GLU A 191 8.11 20.40 -8.53
C GLU A 191 7.27 19.25 -9.10
N GLN A 192 7.63 18.00 -8.80
CA GLN A 192 6.92 16.81 -9.27
C GLN A 192 5.56 16.70 -8.57
N THR A 193 5.54 16.76 -7.24
CA THR A 193 4.33 16.66 -6.42
C THR A 193 3.33 17.78 -6.75
N GLN A 194 3.80 19.03 -6.85
CA GLN A 194 2.94 20.16 -7.24
C GLN A 194 2.32 19.97 -8.62
N ARG A 195 3.10 19.54 -9.61
CA ARG A 195 2.57 19.28 -10.96
C ARG A 195 1.50 18.19 -10.96
N MET A 196 1.72 17.09 -10.24
CA MET A 196 0.76 15.99 -10.15
C MET A 196 -0.57 16.44 -9.52
N ILE A 197 -0.49 17.23 -8.44
CA ILE A 197 -1.68 17.75 -7.75
C ILE A 197 -2.38 18.83 -8.59
N ASP A 198 -1.64 19.70 -9.27
CA ASP A 198 -2.21 20.72 -10.16
C ASP A 198 -2.96 20.07 -11.33
N ASP A 199 -2.38 19.03 -11.93
CA ASP A 199 -3.02 18.21 -12.97
C ASP A 199 -4.32 17.57 -12.47
N TYR A 200 -4.31 17.00 -11.26
CA TYR A 200 -5.49 16.43 -10.62
C TYR A 200 -6.58 17.48 -10.41
N LEU A 201 -6.24 18.63 -9.82
CA LEU A 201 -7.18 19.74 -9.58
C LEU A 201 -7.79 20.29 -10.89
N GLN A 202 -7.03 20.29 -11.99
CA GLN A 202 -7.53 20.71 -13.30
C GLN A 202 -8.49 19.69 -13.92
N ARG A 203 -8.22 18.39 -13.79
CA ARG A 203 -9.05 17.31 -14.35
C ARG A 203 -10.36 17.13 -13.59
N HIS A 204 -10.36 17.36 -12.28
CA HIS A 204 -11.52 17.13 -11.41
C HIS A 204 -12.22 18.44 -11.02
N GLY A 205 -12.91 19.06 -11.98
CA GLY A 205 -13.63 20.33 -11.74
C GLY A 205 -14.81 20.28 -10.74
N ARG A 206 -15.21 19.09 -10.27
CA ARG A 206 -16.32 18.86 -9.34
C ARG A 206 -15.93 18.03 -8.11
N LEU A 207 -14.75 18.28 -7.54
CA LEU A 207 -14.37 17.68 -6.27
C LEU A 207 -15.27 18.15 -5.13
N ARG A 208 -15.49 17.24 -4.16
CA ARG A 208 -15.97 17.60 -2.83
C ARG A 208 -15.04 18.68 -2.24
N ALA A 209 -15.62 19.70 -1.60
CA ALA A 209 -14.88 20.87 -1.15
C ALA A 209 -13.73 20.49 -0.20
N GLU A 210 -13.99 19.56 0.71
CA GLU A 210 -13.04 19.04 1.69
C GLU A 210 -11.84 18.37 1.03
N LEU A 211 -12.05 17.51 0.03
CA LEU A 211 -10.95 16.87 -0.70
C LEU A 211 -10.17 17.88 -1.54
N LYS A 212 -10.83 18.90 -2.08
CA LYS A 212 -10.15 19.99 -2.79
C LYS A 212 -9.26 20.80 -1.86
N ASP A 213 -9.76 21.14 -0.66
CA ASP A 213 -8.98 21.85 0.35
C ASP A 213 -7.79 21.00 0.82
N TYR A 214 -8.01 19.70 0.99
CA TYR A 214 -6.94 18.73 1.28
C TYR A 214 -5.87 18.72 0.19
N ALA A 215 -6.24 18.61 -1.08
CA ALA A 215 -5.30 18.65 -2.21
C ALA A 215 -4.49 19.96 -2.23
N MET A 216 -5.13 21.10 -1.96
CA MET A 216 -4.44 22.39 -1.88
C MET A 216 -3.46 22.49 -0.71
N ALA A 217 -3.74 21.81 0.41
CA ALA A 217 -2.84 21.69 1.56
C ALA A 217 -1.65 20.76 1.24
N ALA A 218 -1.93 19.56 0.71
CA ALA A 218 -0.92 18.58 0.30
C ALA A 218 0.05 19.15 -0.74
N ARG A 219 -0.43 19.98 -1.68
CA ARG A 219 0.39 20.73 -2.65
C ARG A 219 1.50 21.57 -2.01
N ARG A 220 1.33 21.95 -0.74
CA ARG A 220 2.28 22.75 0.04
C ARG A 220 3.01 21.93 1.11
N GLY A 221 2.87 20.60 1.08
CA GLY A 221 3.45 19.69 2.06
C GLY A 221 2.70 19.63 3.39
N TYR A 222 1.43 20.05 3.43
CA TYR A 222 0.61 19.97 4.64
C TYR A 222 -0.38 18.82 4.55
N VAL A 223 -0.22 17.85 5.43
CA VAL A 223 -1.08 16.68 5.60
C VAL A 223 -1.38 16.48 7.09
N GLN A 224 -2.49 15.78 7.41
CA GLN A 224 -3.01 15.63 8.77
C GLN A 224 -2.67 14.29 9.40
#